data_AF-A0A8T4HRA5-F1
#
_entry.id   AF-A0A8T4HRA5-F1
#
_cell.length_a   1.000
_cell.length_b   1.000
_cell.length_c   1.000
_cell.angle_alpha   90.00
_cell.angle_beta   90.00
_cell.angle_gamma   90.00
#
_symmetry.space_group_name_H-M   'P 1'
#
loop_
_entity.id
_entity.type
_entity.pdbx_description
1 polymer ?
#
loop_
_entity_poly.entity_id
_entity_poly.type
_entity_poly.pdbx_seq_one_letter_code
_entity_poly.pdbx_strand_id
1 'polypeptide(L)'
;MTQIPGTWPTPDPPPHGAGSAAGPDSAEADGGFGALPYGTPQAPRVAVRGEASLEFDPDYARIGVSVSARGTDRRAALEDLTRRNARALELIKSYGDAVQKLSTGTFSVQPQMRDGSKRERVHAYDGRVRLNATVTDFTVLGELTTRLADLELTQVQGPWWGLWRNSPAHREARQQAVREAVTRAREYAEALGARLVALVELADLGAENSVPPPFPAAPGGMRGYGRAAGPPPELDLEPQRQTVSAQVNARFVMSPPQLD
;
A
#
# COMPACT_ATOMS: atom_id res chain seq x y z
N MET A 1 -37.74 25.91 -39.65
CA MET A 1 -36.90 25.95 -38.43
C MET A 1 -35.48 26.26 -38.88
N THR A 2 -35.21 27.45 -39.40
CA THR A 2 -35.08 28.76 -38.73
C THR A 2 -33.71 28.90 -38.07
N GLN A 3 -32.78 29.47 -38.84
CA GLN A 3 -31.56 30.13 -38.39
C GLN A 3 -31.89 31.61 -38.13
N ILE A 4 -31.36 32.19 -37.04
CA ILE A 4 -31.27 33.64 -36.83
C ILE A 4 -29.98 33.92 -36.03
N PRO A 5 -29.08 34.79 -36.51
CA PRO A 5 -28.11 35.48 -35.67
C PRO A 5 -28.35 37.00 -35.69
N GLY A 6 -28.10 37.68 -34.56
CA GLY A 6 -28.11 39.15 -34.49
C GLY A 6 -28.08 39.66 -33.04
N THR A 7 -26.89 40.00 -32.54
CA THR A 7 -26.45 41.35 -32.14
C THR A 7 -27.11 41.92 -30.89
N TRP A 8 -26.33 41.97 -29.80
CA TRP A 8 -26.65 42.65 -28.55
C TRP A 8 -26.25 44.13 -28.61
N PRO A 9 -27.07 45.07 -28.10
CA PRO A 9 -26.68 46.48 -27.95
C PRO A 9 -25.99 46.75 -26.60
N THR A 10 -24.98 47.60 -26.63
CA THR A 10 -24.29 48.19 -25.46
C THR A 10 -25.08 49.37 -24.89
N PRO A 11 -25.17 49.53 -23.56
CA PRO A 11 -25.50 50.80 -22.93
C PRO A 11 -24.30 51.48 -22.22
N ASP A 12 -24.27 52.81 -22.35
CA ASP A 12 -23.26 53.77 -21.86
C ASP A 12 -23.12 53.85 -20.31
N PRO A 13 -21.97 54.34 -19.79
CA PRO A 13 -21.75 54.52 -18.36
C PRO A 13 -22.23 55.89 -17.83
N PRO A 14 -22.76 55.98 -16.60
CA PRO A 14 -22.96 57.26 -15.91
C PRO A 14 -21.78 57.65 -14.98
N PRO A 15 -21.67 58.94 -14.60
CA PRO A 15 -20.40 59.61 -14.30
C PRO A 15 -19.99 59.63 -12.81
N HIS A 16 -18.70 59.90 -12.57
CA HIS A 16 -18.14 60.21 -11.26
C HIS A 16 -18.57 61.60 -10.76
N GLY A 17 -19.00 61.67 -9.49
CA GLY A 17 -19.21 62.92 -8.75
C GLY A 17 -19.09 62.69 -7.24
N ALA A 18 -18.15 63.39 -6.61
CA ALA A 18 -17.81 63.33 -5.20
C ALA A 18 -18.65 64.29 -4.34
N GLY A 19 -18.82 64.01 -3.03
CA GLY A 19 -19.13 65.06 -2.05
C GLY A 19 -19.89 64.68 -0.77
N SER A 20 -19.11 64.45 0.30
CA SER A 20 -19.24 65.04 1.67
C SER A 20 -20.42 64.74 2.64
N ALA A 21 -20.02 64.19 3.80
CA ALA A 21 -20.28 64.62 5.20
C ALA A 21 -21.49 64.12 6.04
N ALA A 22 -21.12 63.76 7.28
CA ALA A 22 -21.84 63.76 8.58
C ALA A 22 -22.80 62.60 8.92
N GLY A 23 -22.44 61.82 9.97
CA GLY A 23 -23.33 60.89 10.70
C GLY A 23 -24.19 61.61 11.76
N PRO A 24 -24.64 60.94 12.84
CA PRO A 24 -24.62 59.51 13.18
C PRO A 24 -26.03 58.95 13.53
N ASP A 25 -26.27 57.64 13.41
CA ASP A 25 -27.03 56.93 14.46
C ASP A 25 -26.87 55.40 14.36
N SER A 26 -26.73 54.85 15.55
CA SER A 26 -26.83 53.49 16.04
C SER A 26 -27.69 52.53 15.20
N ALA A 27 -27.10 51.39 14.83
CA ALA A 27 -27.82 50.13 14.76
C ALA A 27 -26.84 48.99 15.01
N GLU A 28 -26.97 48.36 16.17
CA GLU A 28 -26.47 47.02 16.46
C GLU A 28 -26.79 46.09 15.29
N ALA A 29 -25.74 45.57 14.66
CA ALA A 29 -25.84 44.38 13.83
C ALA A 29 -25.18 43.24 14.60
N ASP A 30 -26.02 42.57 15.38
CA ASP A 30 -25.79 41.21 15.87
C ASP A 30 -25.65 40.31 14.63
N GLY A 31 -24.39 40.01 14.26
CA GLY A 31 -24.03 39.35 13.01
C GLY A 31 -23.26 38.07 13.31
N GLY A 32 -23.94 36.94 13.12
CA GLY A 32 -23.50 35.60 13.52
C GLY A 32 -22.02 35.30 13.25
N PHE A 33 -21.35 34.84 14.30
CA PHE A 33 -20.00 34.28 14.24
C PHE A 33 -20.03 32.96 13.44
N GLY A 34 -20.00 33.08 12.11
CA GLY A 34 -19.56 32.01 11.25
C GLY A 34 -18.12 31.65 11.63
N ALA A 35 -17.92 30.40 12.05
CA ALA A 35 -16.63 29.86 12.48
C ALA A 35 -15.51 30.27 11.51
N LEU A 36 -14.53 31.04 11.99
CA LEU A 36 -13.52 31.62 11.11
C LEU A 36 -12.50 30.55 10.67
N PRO A 37 -12.27 30.39 9.34
CA PRO A 37 -11.33 29.42 8.80
C PRO A 37 -9.86 29.77 9.06
N TYR A 38 -9.57 30.91 9.69
CA TYR A 38 -8.26 31.38 10.12
C TYR A 38 -8.37 31.76 11.59
N GLY A 39 -7.48 31.24 12.45
CA GLY A 39 -7.55 31.48 13.90
C GLY A 39 -7.47 32.97 14.23
N THR A 40 -8.03 33.37 15.37
CA THR A 40 -7.99 34.77 15.85
C THR A 40 -7.27 34.86 17.19
N PRO A 41 -6.89 36.05 17.67
CA PRO A 41 -6.34 36.19 19.02
C PRO A 41 -7.25 35.63 20.13
N GLN A 42 -8.57 35.64 19.90
CA GLN A 42 -9.58 35.11 20.84
C GLN A 42 -9.85 33.60 20.64
N ALA A 43 -9.53 33.05 19.47
CA ALA A 43 -9.65 31.63 19.14
C ALA A 43 -8.41 31.18 18.33
N PRO A 44 -7.23 31.15 18.97
CA PRO A 44 -6.00 30.78 18.31
C PRO A 44 -6.04 29.31 17.87
N ARG A 45 -5.23 28.99 16.87
CA ARG A 45 -5.16 27.64 16.30
C ARG A 45 -3.82 26.99 16.57
N VAL A 46 -3.87 25.70 16.82
CA VAL A 46 -2.69 24.82 16.85
C VAL A 46 -2.83 23.79 15.73
N ALA A 47 -1.78 23.67 14.92
CA ALA A 47 -1.68 22.67 13.88
C ALA A 47 -0.59 21.68 14.28
N VAL A 48 -0.95 20.39 14.31
CA VAL A 48 -0.04 19.32 14.69
C VAL A 48 -0.11 18.19 13.67
N ARG A 49 0.96 17.41 13.64
CA ARG A 49 1.01 16.13 12.92
C ARG A 49 1.00 15.01 13.95
N GLY A 50 0.06 14.09 13.80
CA GLY A 50 -0.03 12.86 14.56
C GLY A 50 0.61 11.71 13.82
N GLU A 51 1.43 10.89 14.49
CA GLU A 51 2.04 9.71 13.87
C GLU A 51 1.92 8.48 14.76
N ALA A 52 1.73 7.33 14.13
CA ALA A 52 1.81 6.04 14.80
C ALA A 52 2.55 5.03 13.94
N SER A 53 3.32 4.18 14.59
CA SER A 53 3.97 3.00 14.02
C SER A 53 3.75 1.85 14.98
N LEU A 54 3.02 0.84 14.54
CA LEU A 54 2.63 -0.32 15.35
C LEU A 54 3.07 -1.60 14.64
N GLU A 55 3.41 -2.63 15.42
CA GLU A 55 3.78 -3.94 14.91
C GLU A 55 2.67 -4.95 15.12
N PHE A 56 2.32 -5.67 14.05
CA PHE A 56 1.29 -6.70 14.03
C PHE A 56 1.85 -8.00 13.47
N ASP A 57 1.26 -9.11 13.88
CA ASP A 57 1.56 -10.39 13.23
C ASP A 57 0.93 -10.40 11.82
N PRO A 58 1.56 -11.03 10.83
CA PRO A 58 1.05 -11.03 9.47
C PRO A 58 -0.23 -11.86 9.34
N ASP A 59 -1.14 -11.45 8.46
CA ASP A 59 -2.38 -12.17 8.16
C ASP A 59 -2.15 -13.31 7.16
N TYR A 60 -1.12 -13.18 6.31
CA TYR A 60 -0.80 -14.17 5.29
C TYR A 60 0.69 -14.16 4.92
N ALA A 61 1.11 -15.25 4.31
CA ALA A 61 2.40 -15.42 3.66
C ALA A 61 2.17 -15.70 2.17
N ARG A 62 2.89 -15.00 1.29
CA ARG A 62 2.92 -15.30 -0.15
C ARG A 62 4.18 -16.08 -0.48
N ILE A 63 4.04 -17.13 -1.27
CA ILE A 63 5.15 -17.84 -1.89
C ILE A 63 5.01 -17.80 -3.41
N GLY A 64 6.16 -17.72 -4.08
CA GLY A 64 6.29 -17.79 -5.53
C GLY A 64 6.93 -19.11 -5.91
N VAL A 65 6.27 -19.89 -6.76
CA VAL A 65 6.80 -21.18 -7.24
C VAL A 65 7.06 -21.03 -8.73
N SER A 66 8.31 -21.19 -9.14
CA SER A 66 8.71 -21.16 -10.54
C SER A 66 9.04 -22.57 -10.99
N VAL A 67 8.23 -23.12 -11.88
CA VAL A 67 8.45 -24.44 -12.49
C VAL A 67 9.08 -24.24 -13.85
N SER A 68 10.12 -25.01 -14.17
CA SER A 68 10.84 -24.91 -15.43
C SER A 68 10.98 -26.26 -16.14
N ALA A 69 11.13 -26.19 -17.45
CA ALA A 69 11.45 -27.33 -18.30
C ALA A 69 12.39 -26.89 -19.42
N ARG A 70 13.26 -27.81 -19.83
CA ARG A 70 14.20 -27.61 -20.94
C ARG A 70 14.15 -28.80 -21.86
N GLY A 71 14.12 -28.55 -23.16
CA GLY A 71 14.16 -29.61 -24.18
C GLY A 71 14.79 -29.14 -25.48
N THR A 72 15.27 -30.07 -26.29
CA THR A 72 15.78 -29.79 -27.64
C THR A 72 14.64 -29.56 -28.65
N ASP A 73 13.47 -30.12 -28.37
CA ASP A 73 12.23 -29.89 -29.10
C ASP A 73 11.26 -29.02 -28.29
N ARG A 74 10.59 -28.08 -28.96
CA ARG A 74 9.67 -27.13 -28.33
C ARG A 74 8.45 -27.83 -27.75
N ARG A 75 7.90 -28.80 -28.47
CA ARG A 75 6.67 -29.49 -28.06
C ARG A 75 6.94 -30.38 -26.85
N ALA A 76 8.04 -31.13 -26.87
CA ALA A 76 8.49 -31.93 -25.74
C ALA A 76 8.74 -31.07 -24.49
N ALA A 77 9.40 -29.91 -24.63
CA ALA A 77 9.63 -28.99 -23.52
C ALA A 77 8.31 -28.43 -22.93
N LEU A 78 7.32 -28.17 -23.77
CA LEU A 78 6.00 -27.71 -23.32
C LEU A 78 5.22 -28.81 -22.61
N GLU A 79 5.18 -30.03 -23.16
CA GLU A 79 4.50 -31.17 -22.55
C GLU A 79 5.12 -31.52 -21.17
N ASP A 80 6.45 -31.45 -21.06
CA ASP A 80 7.18 -31.60 -19.80
C ASP A 80 6.83 -30.51 -18.79
N LEU A 81 6.79 -29.24 -19.22
CA LEU A 81 6.40 -28.12 -18.38
C LEU A 81 4.97 -28.24 -17.88
N THR A 82 4.02 -28.61 -18.75
CA THR A 82 2.62 -28.80 -18.38
C THR A 82 2.46 -29.90 -17.34
N ARG A 83 3.16 -31.03 -17.50
CA ARG A 83 3.13 -32.13 -16.54
C ARG A 83 3.70 -31.72 -15.18
N ARG A 84 4.87 -31.07 -15.14
CA ARG A 84 5.45 -30.58 -13.88
C ARG A 84 4.58 -29.52 -13.21
N ASN A 85 4.01 -28.59 -13.99
CA ASN A 85 3.11 -27.58 -13.48
C ASN A 85 1.85 -28.20 -12.87
N ALA A 86 1.26 -29.22 -13.52
CA ALA A 86 0.11 -29.94 -12.97
C ALA A 86 0.46 -30.58 -11.62
N ARG A 87 1.63 -31.20 -11.50
CA ARG A 87 2.10 -31.80 -10.25
C ARG A 87 2.27 -30.77 -9.13
N ALA A 88 2.85 -29.61 -9.43
CA ALA A 88 2.99 -28.52 -8.47
C ALA A 88 1.62 -27.97 -8.03
N LEU A 89 0.68 -27.81 -8.97
CA LEU A 89 -0.69 -27.36 -8.67
C LEU A 89 -1.45 -28.36 -7.80
N GLU A 90 -1.34 -29.65 -8.08
CA GLU A 90 -1.94 -30.72 -7.27
C GLU A 90 -1.40 -30.71 -5.85
N LEU A 91 -0.08 -30.59 -5.69
CA LEU A 91 0.56 -30.51 -4.39
C LEU A 91 0.09 -29.27 -3.62
N ILE A 92 0.04 -28.10 -4.23
CA ILE A 92 -0.46 -26.89 -3.53
C ILE A 92 -1.93 -27.06 -3.13
N LYS A 93 -2.75 -27.63 -4.01
CA LYS A 93 -4.19 -27.85 -3.76
C LYS A 93 -4.44 -28.90 -2.68
N SER A 94 -3.53 -29.84 -2.44
CA SER A 94 -3.72 -30.85 -1.40
C SER A 94 -3.73 -30.26 0.01
N TYR A 95 -3.19 -29.05 0.20
CA TYR A 95 -3.22 -28.33 1.48
C TYR A 95 -4.55 -27.59 1.73
N GLY A 96 -5.51 -27.67 0.78
CA GLY A 96 -6.88 -27.23 0.97
C GLY A 96 -6.99 -25.77 1.43
N ASP A 97 -7.73 -25.57 2.52
CA ASP A 97 -8.07 -24.24 3.05
C ASP A 97 -6.88 -23.48 3.62
N ALA A 98 -5.75 -24.13 3.86
CA ALA A 98 -4.52 -23.43 4.26
C ALA A 98 -3.99 -22.52 3.14
N VAL A 99 -4.28 -22.86 1.87
CA VAL A 99 -3.95 -22.05 0.70
C VAL A 99 -5.18 -21.24 0.29
N GLN A 100 -5.30 -20.04 0.84
CA GLN A 100 -6.43 -19.17 0.58
C GLN A 100 -6.53 -18.73 -0.89
N LYS A 101 -5.40 -18.53 -1.57
CA LYS A 101 -5.38 -18.10 -2.98
C LYS A 101 -4.25 -18.75 -3.75
N LEU A 102 -4.59 -19.35 -4.88
CA LEU A 102 -3.64 -19.85 -5.86
C LEU A 102 -3.87 -19.15 -7.21
N SER A 103 -2.81 -18.64 -7.80
CA SER A 103 -2.86 -17.98 -9.12
C SER A 103 -1.66 -18.38 -9.97
N THR A 104 -1.90 -18.60 -11.26
CA THR A 104 -0.83 -18.73 -12.25
C THR A 104 -0.48 -17.34 -12.75
N GLY A 105 0.76 -16.93 -12.53
CA GLY A 105 1.31 -15.68 -13.03
C GLY A 105 1.83 -15.84 -14.45
N THR A 106 3.11 -15.50 -14.65
CA THR A 106 3.73 -15.48 -15.98
C THR A 106 4.03 -16.89 -16.49
N PHE A 107 3.73 -17.11 -17.77
CA PHE A 107 4.19 -18.25 -18.56
C PHE A 107 5.07 -17.73 -19.70
N SER A 108 6.23 -18.36 -19.91
CA SER A 108 7.10 -18.06 -21.03
C SER A 108 7.76 -19.32 -21.58
N VAL A 109 7.95 -19.37 -22.90
CA VAL A 109 8.77 -20.37 -23.57
C VAL A 109 9.67 -19.63 -24.54
N GLN A 110 10.98 -19.76 -24.36
CA GLN A 110 11.97 -19.00 -25.11
C GLN A 110 12.99 -19.97 -25.74
N PRO A 111 13.34 -19.77 -27.02
CA PRO A 111 14.44 -20.50 -27.63
C PRO A 111 15.77 -20.05 -27.01
N GLN A 112 16.66 -21.00 -26.76
CA GLN A 112 18.03 -20.76 -26.36
C GLN A 112 18.93 -20.84 -27.59
N MET A 113 19.58 -19.72 -27.90
CA MET A 113 20.58 -19.65 -28.96
C MET A 113 21.92 -20.19 -28.44
N ARG A 114 22.70 -20.83 -29.32
CA ARG A 114 24.06 -21.25 -28.97
C ARG A 114 24.98 -20.03 -29.01
N ASP A 115 25.58 -19.70 -27.88
CA ASP A 115 26.47 -18.55 -27.79
C ASP A 115 27.73 -18.76 -28.66
N GLY A 116 28.09 -17.75 -29.45
CA GLY A 116 29.31 -17.76 -30.28
C GLY A 116 29.19 -18.21 -31.75
N SER A 117 28.00 -18.50 -32.30
CA SER A 117 27.85 -18.77 -33.75
C SER A 117 27.27 -17.59 -34.53
N LYS A 118 27.94 -17.16 -35.60
CA LYS A 118 27.45 -16.19 -36.62
C LYS A 118 26.17 -16.64 -37.37
N ARG A 119 25.57 -17.76 -36.97
CA ARG A 119 24.28 -18.27 -37.46
C ARG A 119 23.36 -18.45 -36.26
N GLU A 120 22.18 -17.86 -36.35
CA GLU A 120 21.09 -18.00 -35.40
C GLU A 120 20.59 -19.45 -35.42
N ARG A 121 21.18 -20.32 -34.58
CA ARG A 121 20.76 -21.72 -34.42
C ARG A 121 20.26 -21.95 -33.00
N VAL A 122 18.96 -22.20 -32.89
CA VAL A 122 18.31 -22.63 -31.64
C VAL A 122 18.79 -24.04 -31.32
N HIS A 123 19.26 -24.27 -30.09
CA HIS A 123 19.74 -25.59 -29.64
C HIS A 123 18.93 -26.18 -28.49
N ALA A 124 18.12 -25.35 -27.80
CA ALA A 124 17.19 -25.78 -26.78
C ALA A 124 16.03 -24.78 -26.66
N TYR A 125 14.96 -25.20 -25.99
CA TYR A 125 13.85 -24.37 -25.57
C TYR A 125 13.76 -24.43 -24.05
N ASP A 126 13.71 -23.27 -23.41
CA ASP A 126 13.49 -23.13 -21.98
C ASP A 126 12.07 -22.62 -21.75
N GLY A 127 11.26 -23.39 -21.05
CA GLY A 127 9.92 -23.02 -20.61
C GLY A 127 9.88 -22.75 -19.11
N ARG A 128 9.12 -21.74 -18.69
CA ARG A 128 8.91 -21.41 -17.28
C ARG A 128 7.46 -21.01 -17.02
N VAL A 129 6.88 -21.51 -15.94
CA VAL A 129 5.60 -21.05 -15.36
C VAL A 129 5.89 -20.54 -13.95
N ARG A 130 5.27 -19.42 -13.58
CA ARG A 130 5.25 -18.93 -12.21
C ARG A 130 3.86 -19.10 -11.60
N LEU A 131 3.79 -19.73 -10.45
CA LEU A 131 2.63 -19.81 -9.58
C LEU A 131 2.84 -18.89 -8.38
N ASN A 132 1.77 -18.25 -7.91
CA ASN A 132 1.77 -17.51 -6.66
C ASN A 132 0.69 -18.11 -5.76
N ALA A 133 1.09 -18.55 -4.57
CA ALA A 133 0.20 -19.04 -3.54
C ALA A 133 0.22 -18.07 -2.35
N THR A 134 -0.95 -17.79 -1.79
CA THR A 134 -1.13 -17.08 -0.53
C THR A 134 -1.64 -18.07 0.50
N VAL A 135 -0.88 -18.21 1.58
CA VAL A 135 -1.07 -19.16 2.67
C VAL A 135 -1.40 -18.38 3.93
N THR A 136 -2.42 -18.81 4.67
CA THR A 136 -2.84 -18.19 5.94
C THR A 136 -2.50 -19.03 7.15
N ASP A 137 -2.27 -20.34 6.97
CA ASP A 137 -1.77 -21.22 8.01
C ASP A 137 -0.25 -21.38 7.87
N PHE A 138 0.50 -20.77 8.78
CA PHE A 138 1.96 -20.77 8.74
C PHE A 138 2.56 -22.10 9.20
N THR A 139 1.80 -22.94 9.90
CA THR A 139 2.30 -24.26 10.36
C THR A 139 2.56 -25.19 9.17
N VAL A 140 1.73 -25.11 8.13
CA VAL A 140 1.88 -25.93 6.92
C VAL A 140 2.81 -25.30 5.88
N LEU A 141 3.20 -24.04 6.07
CA LEU A 141 4.00 -23.28 5.10
C LEU A 141 5.39 -23.88 4.92
N GLY A 142 6.03 -24.29 6.02
CA GLY A 142 7.33 -24.96 6.02
C GLY A 142 7.29 -26.27 5.24
N GLU A 143 6.36 -27.16 5.60
CA GLU A 143 6.15 -28.44 4.92
C GLU A 143 5.84 -28.26 3.42
N LEU A 144 4.90 -27.36 3.08
CA LEU A 144 4.54 -27.06 1.70
C LEU A 144 5.74 -26.56 0.89
N THR A 145 6.51 -25.62 1.45
CA THR A 145 7.70 -25.04 0.79
C THR A 145 8.74 -26.11 0.52
N THR A 146 9.00 -26.96 1.52
CA THR A 146 9.95 -28.06 1.41
C THR A 146 9.52 -29.08 0.36
N ARG A 147 8.25 -29.52 0.37
CA ARG A 147 7.74 -30.47 -0.64
C ARG A 147 7.73 -29.89 -2.06
N LEU A 148 7.50 -28.58 -2.21
CA LEU A 148 7.59 -27.91 -3.50
C LEU A 148 9.05 -27.81 -3.98
N ALA A 149 10.01 -27.61 -3.08
CA ALA A 149 11.42 -27.57 -3.41
C ALA A 149 11.97 -28.95 -3.85
N ASP A 150 11.36 -30.04 -3.39
CA ASP A 150 11.71 -31.40 -3.82
C ASP A 150 11.25 -31.74 -5.25
N LEU A 151 10.36 -30.94 -5.84
CA LEU A 151 9.91 -31.15 -7.21
C LEU A 151 11.03 -30.81 -8.21
N GLU A 152 11.19 -31.65 -9.23
CA GLU A 152 12.20 -31.43 -10.27
C GLU A 152 12.04 -30.06 -10.95
N LEU A 153 13.18 -29.39 -11.16
CA LEU A 153 13.26 -28.10 -11.87
C LEU A 153 12.27 -27.05 -11.35
N THR A 154 11.98 -27.11 -10.05
CA THR A 154 11.10 -26.20 -9.33
C THR A 154 11.92 -25.33 -8.38
N GLN A 155 11.62 -24.04 -8.38
CA GLN A 155 12.25 -23.07 -7.49
C GLN A 155 11.16 -22.39 -6.67
N VAL A 156 11.27 -22.40 -5.35
CA VAL A 156 10.39 -21.65 -4.45
C VAL A 156 11.05 -20.34 -4.04
N GLN A 157 10.29 -19.26 -3.90
CA GLN A 157 10.74 -17.94 -3.46
C GLN A 157 9.76 -17.41 -2.39
N GLY A 158 10.29 -16.65 -1.44
CA GLY A 158 9.54 -16.17 -0.28
C GLY A 158 9.96 -16.90 1.00
N PRO A 159 9.13 -16.88 2.07
CA PRO A 159 7.81 -16.25 2.13
C PRO A 159 7.85 -14.71 2.20
N TRP A 160 6.85 -14.06 1.61
CA TRP A 160 6.57 -12.64 1.82
C TRP A 160 5.36 -12.47 2.72
N TRP A 161 5.60 -11.97 3.92
CA TRP A 161 4.58 -11.68 4.92
C TRP A 161 3.76 -10.45 4.53
N GLY A 162 2.47 -10.43 4.91
CA GLY A 162 1.62 -9.29 4.61
C GLY A 162 0.33 -9.28 5.45
N LEU A 163 -0.31 -8.12 5.42
CA LEU A 163 -1.60 -7.86 6.04
C LEU A 163 -2.66 -7.61 4.98
N TRP A 164 -3.89 -8.01 5.24
CA TRP A 164 -5.00 -7.67 4.36
C TRP A 164 -5.31 -6.18 4.44
N ARG A 165 -5.81 -5.61 3.34
CA ARG A 165 -6.21 -4.19 3.32
C ARG A 165 -7.32 -3.87 4.34
N ASN A 166 -8.15 -4.85 4.67
CA ASN A 166 -9.22 -4.75 5.66
C ASN A 166 -8.77 -5.21 7.07
N SER A 167 -7.47 -5.49 7.29
CA SER A 167 -6.94 -5.89 8.58
C SER A 167 -7.21 -4.82 9.65
N PRO A 168 -7.59 -5.21 10.88
CA PRO A 168 -7.79 -4.27 11.99
C PRO A 168 -6.51 -3.47 12.31
N ALA A 169 -5.33 -3.99 11.98
CA ALA A 169 -4.04 -3.33 12.13
C ALA A 169 -4.02 -1.91 11.56
N HIS A 170 -4.60 -1.71 10.36
CA HIS A 170 -4.66 -0.40 9.73
C HIS A 170 -5.59 0.58 10.47
N ARG A 171 -6.70 0.08 11.03
CA ARG A 171 -7.61 0.89 11.83
C ARG A 171 -6.93 1.33 13.13
N GLU A 172 -6.26 0.40 13.80
CA GLU A 172 -5.58 0.66 15.07
C GLU A 172 -4.45 1.68 14.91
N ALA A 173 -3.62 1.54 13.86
CA ALA A 173 -2.57 2.53 13.56
C ALA A 173 -3.15 3.94 13.35
N ARG A 174 -4.23 4.07 12.57
CA ARG A 174 -4.90 5.38 12.38
C ARG A 174 -5.46 5.95 13.67
N GLN A 175 -6.12 5.13 14.49
CA GLN A 175 -6.65 5.57 15.79
C GLN A 175 -5.54 6.05 16.71
N GLN A 176 -4.40 5.35 16.71
CA GLN A 176 -3.25 5.76 17.51
C GLN A 176 -2.66 7.08 17.01
N ALA A 177 -2.51 7.27 15.70
CA ALA A 177 -2.02 8.53 15.13
C ALA A 177 -2.93 9.72 15.49
N VAL A 178 -4.25 9.52 15.51
CA VAL A 178 -5.22 10.55 15.95
C VAL A 178 -5.06 10.87 17.44
N ARG A 179 -4.93 9.85 18.30
CA ARG A 179 -4.69 10.07 19.74
C ARG A 179 -3.39 10.83 19.99
N GLU A 180 -2.37 10.53 19.20
CA GLU A 180 -1.07 11.16 19.25
C GLU A 180 -1.14 12.65 18.86
N ALA A 181 -1.85 12.97 17.76
CA ALA A 181 -2.16 14.36 17.40
C ALA A 181 -2.87 15.13 18.52
N VAL A 182 -3.92 14.55 19.10
CA VAL A 182 -4.67 15.20 20.20
C VAL A 182 -3.78 15.42 21.42
N THR A 183 -2.91 14.46 21.74
CA THR A 183 -1.96 14.58 22.86
C THR A 183 -0.98 15.71 22.62
N ARG A 184 -0.31 15.75 21.46
CA ARG A 184 0.61 16.84 21.10
C ARG A 184 -0.07 18.22 21.12
N ALA A 185 -1.28 18.31 20.57
CA ALA A 185 -2.01 19.58 20.54
C ALA A 185 -2.36 20.06 21.95
N ARG A 186 -2.70 19.14 22.86
CA ARG A 186 -2.95 19.44 24.26
C ARG A 186 -1.68 19.91 24.96
N GLU A 187 -0.56 19.21 24.79
CA GLU A 187 0.74 19.57 25.36
C GLU A 187 1.17 20.99 24.92
N TYR A 188 0.98 21.34 23.64
CA TYR A 188 1.28 22.69 23.16
C TYR A 188 0.34 23.76 23.73
N ALA A 189 -0.95 23.47 23.87
CA ALA A 189 -1.88 24.40 24.49
C ALA A 189 -1.53 24.64 25.96
N GLU A 190 -1.27 23.56 26.72
CA GLU A 190 -0.91 23.63 28.14
C GLU A 190 0.40 24.39 28.37
N ALA A 191 1.40 24.20 27.49
CA ALA A 191 2.67 24.94 27.54
C ALA A 191 2.50 26.46 27.34
N LEU A 192 1.37 26.91 26.76
CA LEU A 192 1.03 28.32 26.57
C LEU A 192 0.00 28.82 27.59
N GLY A 193 -0.27 28.07 28.67
CA GLY A 193 -1.33 28.38 29.63
C GLY A 193 -2.75 28.33 29.04
N ALA A 194 -2.91 27.74 27.85
CA ALA A 194 -4.16 27.59 27.14
C ALA A 194 -4.74 26.18 27.31
N ARG A 195 -5.95 25.96 26.78
CA ARG A 195 -6.61 24.65 26.70
C ARG A 195 -7.04 24.36 25.28
N LEU A 196 -6.95 23.09 24.87
CA LEU A 196 -7.49 22.62 23.60
C LEU A 196 -9.03 22.65 23.67
N VAL A 197 -9.69 23.27 22.68
CA VAL A 197 -11.15 23.51 22.69
C VAL A 197 -11.88 22.58 21.73
N ALA A 198 -11.51 22.60 20.45
CA ALA A 198 -12.24 21.88 19.42
C ALA A 198 -11.34 21.46 18.26
N LEU A 199 -11.66 20.33 17.64
CA LEU A 199 -11.10 19.93 16.34
C LEU A 199 -11.74 20.80 15.25
N VAL A 200 -10.90 21.34 14.37
CA VAL A 200 -11.36 22.08 13.19
C VAL A 200 -11.20 21.28 11.91
N GLU A 201 -10.06 20.59 11.78
CA GLU A 201 -9.73 19.84 10.58
C GLU A 201 -8.88 18.63 10.95
N LEU A 202 -9.18 17.50 10.33
CA LEU A 202 -8.37 16.29 10.38
C LEU A 202 -8.17 15.80 8.95
N ALA A 203 -6.91 15.71 8.52
CA ALA A 203 -6.52 15.22 7.21
C ALA A 203 -5.66 13.96 7.38
N ASP A 204 -6.09 12.87 6.74
CA ASP A 204 -5.32 11.63 6.67
C ASP A 204 -4.23 11.77 5.59
N LEU A 205 -2.97 11.76 6.03
CA LEU A 205 -1.82 11.83 5.14
C LEU A 205 -1.59 10.44 4.54
N GLY A 206 -2.17 10.19 3.38
CA GLY A 206 -2.03 8.91 2.67
C GLY A 206 -3.33 8.33 2.11
N ALA A 207 -4.48 8.96 2.36
CA ALA A 207 -5.77 8.58 1.75
C ALA A 207 -5.71 8.57 0.20
N GLU A 208 -4.89 9.45 -0.38
CA GLU A 208 -4.64 9.55 -1.84
C GLU A 208 -3.56 8.56 -2.33
N ASN A 209 -2.66 8.10 -1.45
CA ASN A 209 -1.46 7.33 -1.80
C ASN A 209 -1.44 5.97 -1.08
N SER A 210 -2.50 5.18 -1.24
CA SER A 210 -2.50 3.75 -0.87
C SER A 210 -1.74 2.90 -1.89
N VAL A 211 -0.49 3.27 -2.20
CA VAL A 211 0.40 2.40 -2.99
C VAL A 211 0.93 1.33 -2.04
N PRO A 212 0.65 0.03 -2.27
CA PRO A 212 1.25 -1.02 -1.46
C PRO A 212 2.77 -0.87 -1.55
N PRO A 213 3.52 -0.97 -0.43
CA PRO A 213 4.96 -0.88 -0.47
C PRO A 213 5.49 -1.88 -1.51
N PRO A 214 6.39 -1.45 -2.42
CA PRO A 214 7.03 -2.38 -3.32
C PRO A 214 7.67 -3.48 -2.49
N PHE A 215 7.42 -4.74 -2.85
CA PHE A 215 8.03 -5.89 -2.22
C PHE A 215 9.53 -5.64 -2.07
N PRO A 216 10.12 -5.77 -0.86
CA PRO A 216 11.56 -5.68 -0.73
C PRO A 216 12.18 -6.78 -1.61
N ALA A 217 12.95 -6.35 -2.61
CA ALA A 217 13.77 -7.27 -3.38
C ALA A 217 14.83 -7.82 -2.43
N ALA A 218 14.78 -9.14 -2.19
CA ALA A 218 15.81 -9.81 -1.41
C ALA A 218 17.18 -9.60 -2.10
N PRO A 219 18.26 -9.32 -1.35
CA PRO A 219 19.59 -9.25 -1.91
C PRO A 219 19.96 -10.61 -2.51
N GLY A 220 20.34 -10.59 -3.78
CA GLY A 220 20.71 -11.79 -4.53
C GLY A 220 21.93 -12.48 -3.92
N GLY A 221 21.77 -13.76 -3.59
CA GLY A 221 22.85 -14.64 -3.17
C GLY A 221 22.61 -16.05 -3.67
N MET A 222 23.08 -16.36 -4.87
CA MET A 222 23.09 -17.72 -5.42
C MET A 222 24.43 -18.36 -5.06
N ARG A 223 24.43 -19.42 -4.23
CA ARG A 223 25.50 -20.43 -4.19
C ARG A 223 24.86 -21.80 -3.94
N GLY A 224 24.97 -22.68 -4.92
CA GLY A 224 24.48 -24.05 -4.84
C GLY A 224 25.48 -25.00 -4.21
N TYR A 225 25.00 -26.15 -3.72
CA TYR A 225 25.73 -27.42 -3.64
C TYR A 225 24.74 -28.59 -3.71
N GLY A 226 25.20 -29.71 -4.28
CA GLY A 226 24.40 -30.91 -4.51
C GLY A 226 24.63 -32.03 -3.48
N ARG A 227 23.63 -32.93 -3.48
CA ARG A 227 23.60 -34.37 -3.12
C ARG A 227 23.71 -34.80 -1.65
N ALA A 228 22.60 -35.30 -1.09
CA ALA A 228 22.33 -36.71 -0.71
C ALA A 228 21.16 -36.78 0.31
N ALA A 229 20.38 -37.85 0.23
CA ALA A 229 19.01 -37.98 0.75
C ALA A 229 18.90 -38.27 2.25
N GLY A 230 18.01 -37.52 2.89
CA GLY A 230 17.19 -37.86 4.05
C GLY A 230 15.76 -37.32 3.81
N PRO A 231 14.75 -37.63 4.63
CA PRO A 231 13.48 -36.92 4.56
C PRO A 231 13.76 -35.41 4.68
N PRO A 232 13.09 -34.58 3.87
CA PRO A 232 13.41 -33.16 3.81
C PRO A 232 13.33 -32.53 5.20
N PRO A 233 14.33 -31.75 5.65
CA PRO A 233 14.16 -30.98 6.87
C PRO A 233 13.01 -30.00 6.65
N GLU A 234 12.04 -30.02 7.55
CA GLU A 234 10.98 -29.01 7.55
C GLU A 234 11.65 -27.66 7.78
N LEU A 235 11.42 -26.73 6.84
CA LEU A 235 11.94 -25.39 6.97
C LEU A 235 11.04 -24.66 7.97
N ASP A 236 11.55 -24.43 9.17
CA ASP A 236 10.85 -23.61 10.15
C ASP A 236 10.87 -22.15 9.70
N LEU A 237 9.69 -21.62 9.39
CA LEU A 237 9.49 -20.28 8.84
C LEU A 237 8.73 -19.46 9.87
N GLU A 238 9.48 -18.76 10.72
CA GLU A 238 8.89 -17.88 11.73
C GLU A 238 8.24 -16.64 11.06
N PRO A 239 6.97 -16.32 11.40
CA PRO A 239 6.31 -15.13 10.90
C PRO A 239 7.03 -13.84 11.28
N GLN A 240 7.37 -13.03 10.28
CA GLN A 240 7.94 -11.71 10.54
C GLN A 240 6.81 -10.70 10.83
N ARG A 241 6.92 -9.99 11.96
CA ARG A 241 5.98 -8.91 12.31
C ARG A 241 5.99 -7.79 11.27
N GLN A 242 4.81 -7.25 11.00
CA GLN A 242 4.57 -6.22 10.01
C GLN A 242 4.37 -4.87 10.70
N THR A 243 5.16 -3.89 10.29
CA THR A 243 5.03 -2.51 10.77
C THR A 243 3.99 -1.78 9.95
N VAL A 244 2.94 -1.29 10.61
CA VAL A 244 1.92 -0.43 10.01
C VAL A 244 2.07 0.97 10.56
N SER A 245 2.28 1.93 9.65
CA SER A 245 2.35 3.34 9.99
C SER A 245 1.09 4.09 9.55
N ALA A 246 0.75 5.13 10.30
CA ALA A 246 -0.32 6.06 9.96
C ALA A 246 0.10 7.48 10.36
N GLN A 247 -0.32 8.46 9.56
CA GLN A 247 0.00 9.87 9.78
C GLN A 247 -1.26 10.71 9.55
N VAL A 248 -1.49 11.68 10.41
CA VAL A 248 -2.61 12.62 10.29
C VAL A 248 -2.13 14.04 10.54
N ASN A 249 -2.66 15.00 9.80
CA ASN A 249 -2.54 16.41 10.15
C ASN A 249 -3.83 16.85 10.82
N ALA A 250 -3.73 17.45 12.00
CA ALA A 250 -4.88 17.93 12.74
C ALA A 250 -4.72 19.41 13.07
N ARG A 251 -5.79 20.17 12.89
CA ARG A 251 -5.89 21.57 13.31
C ARG A 251 -6.97 21.69 14.37
N PHE A 252 -6.63 22.34 15.47
CA PHE A 252 -7.52 22.57 16.59
C PHE A 252 -7.60 24.06 16.90
N VAL A 253 -8.71 24.47 17.51
CA VAL A 253 -8.83 25.75 18.22
C VAL A 253 -8.44 25.52 19.67
N MET A 254 -7.72 26.46 20.26
CA MET A 254 -7.39 26.52 21.68
C MET A 254 -7.87 27.85 22.28
N SER A 255 -7.94 27.93 23.61
CA SER A 255 -8.24 29.18 24.30
C SER A 255 -7.10 30.20 24.11
N PRO A 256 -7.34 31.51 24.36
CA PRO A 256 -6.28 32.50 24.35
C PRO A 256 -5.11 32.09 25.27
N PRO A 257 -3.85 32.18 24.83
CA PRO A 257 -2.68 31.83 25.62
C PRO A 257 -2.38 32.89 26.68
N GLN A 258 -1.72 32.47 27.75
CA GLN A 258 -1.15 33.33 28.79
C GLN A 258 0.35 33.44 28.52
N LEU A 259 0.76 34.58 27.98
CA LEU A 259 2.13 34.87 27.56
C LEU A 259 2.74 35.88 28.55
N ASP A 260 2.88 35.48 29.81
CA ASP A 260 3.46 36.32 30.87
C ASP A 260 4.97 36.07 31.03
#